data_AF-A0A1C5XHS9-F1
#
_entry.id   AF-A0A1C5XHS9-F1
#
_cell.length_a   1.000
_cell.length_b   1.000
_cell.length_c   1.000
_cell.angle_alpha   90.00
_cell.angle_beta   90.00
_cell.angle_gamma   90.00
#
_symmetry.space_group_name_H-M   'P 1'
#
loop_
_entity.id
_entity.type
_entity.pdbx_description
1 polymer ?
#
loop_
_entity_poly.entity_id
_entity_poly.type
_entity_poly.pdbx_seq_one_letter_code
_entity_poly.pdbx_strand_id
1 'polypeptide(L)'
;MKVLAIGNSFSNDAMRYLHGIAKADGVDMKTVNLFIGGCPLSRHYANIHNDAADYDFEFNGVRTGIKVSIKQALQSDIWDVVTLQQASSLSVDYNTYQPYLNTIADYVHIHAPKAKIMIHQTWAYEQNSKRLNEEMKYKDQIEMFADLKSAYEQAAKDIGNVEIIPSGETFQNLIKSGIEKIHRDTFHSSFGVGRLALGYIWYEMLTGKSCIGNTFNEFDESVSCSEMTIAQHCANETAKMYRKVDKNV
;
A
#
# COMPACT_ATOMS: atom_id res chain seq x y z
N MET A 1 7.91 -10.90 -11.64
CA MET A 1 7.41 -10.72 -10.25
C MET A 1 5.90 -10.63 -10.27
N LYS A 2 5.21 -11.27 -9.32
CA LYS A 2 3.74 -11.33 -9.23
C LYS A 2 3.31 -10.87 -7.85
N VAL A 3 2.56 -9.78 -7.79
CA VAL A 3 2.14 -9.13 -6.55
C VAL A 3 0.62 -9.06 -6.47
N LEU A 4 0.06 -9.53 -5.36
CA LEU A 4 -1.37 -9.46 -5.05
C LEU A 4 -1.59 -8.59 -3.82
N ALA A 5 -2.43 -7.57 -3.91
CA ALA A 5 -2.90 -6.82 -2.74
C ALA A 5 -4.30 -7.26 -2.34
N ILE A 6 -4.48 -7.56 -1.04
CA ILE A 6 -5.78 -7.67 -0.41
C ILE A 6 -6.02 -6.35 0.30
N GLY A 7 -6.86 -5.48 -0.27
CA GLY A 7 -7.01 -4.12 0.23
C GLY A 7 -8.26 -3.40 -0.25
N ASN A 8 -8.06 -2.14 -0.61
CA ASN A 8 -9.13 -1.18 -0.87
C ASN A 8 -8.63 -0.03 -1.76
N SER A 9 -9.17 1.18 -1.61
CA SER A 9 -8.75 2.35 -2.38
C SER A 9 -7.29 2.77 -2.13
N PHE A 10 -6.70 2.43 -0.98
CA PHE A 10 -5.31 2.77 -0.69
C PHE A 10 -4.32 1.86 -1.44
N SER A 11 -4.60 0.55 -1.54
CA SER A 11 -3.82 -0.33 -2.41
C SER A 11 -4.05 -0.01 -3.89
N ASN A 12 -5.26 0.40 -4.28
CA ASN A 12 -5.53 0.91 -5.62
C ASN A 12 -4.63 2.10 -5.97
N ASP A 13 -4.55 3.09 -5.08
CA ASP A 13 -3.68 4.26 -5.27
C ASP A 13 -2.21 3.86 -5.40
N ALA A 14 -1.72 2.95 -4.57
CA ALA A 14 -0.32 2.54 -4.62
C ALA A 14 0.03 1.70 -5.85
N MET A 15 -0.88 0.84 -6.30
CA MET A 15 -0.63 -0.07 -7.42
C MET A 15 -0.92 0.54 -8.79
N ARG A 16 -1.57 1.71 -8.84
CA ARG A 16 -2.00 2.35 -10.09
C ARG A 16 -0.88 2.47 -11.12
N TYR A 17 0.31 2.92 -10.70
CA TYR A 17 1.46 3.11 -11.57
C TYR A 17 2.54 2.03 -11.45
N LEU A 18 2.43 1.14 -10.46
CA LEU A 18 3.47 0.17 -10.12
C LEU A 18 3.89 -0.70 -11.31
N HIS A 19 2.92 -1.20 -12.09
CA HIS A 19 3.21 -1.99 -13.30
C HIS A 19 3.99 -1.18 -14.35
N GLY A 20 3.57 0.07 -14.61
CA GLY A 20 4.23 0.96 -15.56
C GLY A 20 5.65 1.34 -15.12
N ILE A 21 5.83 1.61 -13.83
CA ILE A 21 7.14 1.89 -13.21
C ILE A 21 8.07 0.70 -13.39
N ALA A 22 7.61 -0.52 -13.09
CA ALA A 22 8.41 -1.73 -13.27
C ALA A 22 8.79 -1.95 -14.74
N LYS A 23 7.82 -1.79 -15.65
CA LYS A 23 8.03 -1.90 -17.10
C LYS A 23 9.06 -0.90 -17.62
N ALA A 24 9.05 0.34 -17.13
CA ALA A 24 10.02 1.37 -17.50
C ALA A 24 11.46 1.00 -17.10
N ASP A 25 11.66 0.14 -16.09
CA ASP A 25 12.97 -0.40 -15.69
C ASP A 25 13.22 -1.83 -16.23
N GLY A 26 12.45 -2.27 -17.23
CA GLY A 26 12.58 -3.60 -17.84
C GLY A 26 12.26 -4.77 -16.89
N VAL A 27 11.54 -4.51 -15.80
CA VAL A 27 11.09 -5.54 -14.85
C VAL A 27 9.72 -6.06 -15.27
N ASP A 28 9.65 -7.35 -15.58
CA ASP A 28 8.37 -8.04 -15.75
C ASP A 28 7.66 -8.16 -14.40
N MET A 29 6.62 -7.36 -14.19
CA MET A 29 5.82 -7.33 -12.98
C MET A 29 4.33 -7.41 -13.30
N LYS A 30 3.65 -8.45 -12.81
CA LYS A 30 2.20 -8.55 -12.78
C LYS A 30 1.70 -8.05 -11.43
N THR A 31 0.73 -7.15 -11.44
CA THR A 31 0.13 -6.60 -10.22
C THR A 31 -1.38 -6.86 -10.22
N VAL A 32 -1.92 -7.35 -9.11
CA VAL A 32 -3.36 -7.53 -8.91
C VAL A 32 -3.78 -6.89 -7.60
N ASN A 33 -4.85 -6.10 -7.63
CA ASN A 33 -5.47 -5.55 -6.44
C ASN A 33 -6.88 -6.13 -6.29
N LEU A 34 -7.18 -6.68 -5.11
CA LEU A 34 -8.53 -7.06 -4.73
C LEU A 34 -9.18 -5.87 -4.05
N PHE A 35 -10.06 -5.21 -4.78
CA PHE A 35 -10.66 -3.95 -4.36
C PHE A 35 -12.05 -4.15 -3.79
N ILE A 36 -12.24 -3.66 -2.56
CA ILE A 36 -13.54 -3.29 -2.01
C ILE A 36 -13.37 -1.90 -1.37
N GLY A 37 -14.23 -0.94 -1.72
CA GLY A 37 -14.15 0.42 -1.18
C GLY A 37 -14.22 0.44 0.35
N GLY A 38 -13.23 1.08 1.00
CA GLY A 38 -13.14 1.21 2.45
C GLY A 38 -13.06 -0.11 3.22
N CYS A 39 -12.64 -1.21 2.59
CA CYS A 39 -12.68 -2.55 3.21
C CYS A 39 -11.73 -2.65 4.42
N PRO A 40 -12.24 -2.94 5.63
CA PRO A 40 -11.41 -3.24 6.79
C PRO A 40 -11.02 -4.72 6.85
N LEU A 41 -10.01 -5.04 7.67
CA LEU A 41 -9.59 -6.43 7.93
C LEU A 41 -10.75 -7.33 8.39
N SER A 42 -11.67 -6.81 9.21
CA SER A 42 -12.85 -7.57 9.65
C SER A 42 -13.77 -8.00 8.51
N ARG A 43 -13.89 -7.18 7.45
CA ARG A 43 -14.66 -7.53 6.26
C ARG A 43 -13.90 -8.52 5.37
N HIS A 44 -12.58 -8.38 5.25
CA HIS A 44 -11.77 -9.39 4.57
C HIS A 44 -11.91 -10.76 5.22
N TYR A 45 -11.84 -10.81 6.55
CA TYR A 45 -12.09 -12.00 7.35
C TYR A 45 -13.48 -12.59 7.08
N ALA A 46 -14.55 -11.79 7.13
CA ALA A 46 -15.90 -12.26 6.86
C ALA A 46 -16.04 -12.83 5.43
N ASN A 47 -15.42 -12.19 4.44
CA ASN A 47 -15.43 -12.66 3.06
C ASN A 47 -14.66 -13.97 2.87
N ILE A 48 -13.58 -14.19 3.62
CA ILE A 48 -12.87 -15.48 3.65
C ILE A 48 -13.78 -16.59 4.18
N HIS A 49 -14.49 -16.35 5.28
CA HIS A 49 -15.39 -17.34 5.90
C HIS A 49 -16.55 -17.73 4.99
N ASN A 50 -17.04 -16.78 4.21
CA ASN A 50 -18.19 -16.98 3.32
C ASN A 50 -17.79 -17.33 1.87
N ASP A 51 -16.49 -17.44 1.56
CA ASP A 51 -15.95 -17.53 0.20
C ASP A 51 -16.59 -16.51 -0.77
N ALA A 52 -16.80 -15.28 -0.29
CA ALA A 52 -17.57 -14.27 -0.98
C ALA A 52 -16.81 -13.68 -2.18
N ALA A 53 -17.41 -13.76 -3.37
CA ALA A 53 -16.88 -13.20 -4.61
C ALA A 53 -17.24 -11.72 -4.79
N ASP A 54 -16.85 -10.89 -3.83
CA ASP A 54 -17.23 -9.47 -3.75
C ASP A 54 -16.18 -8.49 -4.31
N TYR A 55 -14.94 -8.96 -4.49
CA TYR A 55 -13.80 -8.10 -4.80
C TYR A 55 -13.77 -7.75 -6.27
N ASP A 56 -13.72 -6.46 -6.59
CA ASP A 56 -13.37 -6.03 -7.94
C ASP A 56 -11.92 -6.41 -8.21
N PHE A 57 -11.72 -7.24 -9.24
CA PHE A 57 -10.39 -7.67 -9.65
C PHE A 57 -9.77 -6.60 -10.52
N GLU A 58 -8.71 -5.96 -10.01
CA GLU A 58 -7.95 -4.96 -10.75
C GLU A 58 -6.61 -5.56 -11.18
N PHE A 59 -6.30 -5.48 -12.47
CA PHE A 59 -5.11 -6.05 -13.08
C PHE A 59 -4.23 -4.94 -13.64
N ASN A 60 -2.94 -4.92 -13.25
CA ASN A 60 -1.96 -3.92 -13.67
C ASN A 60 -2.45 -2.47 -13.50
N GLY A 61 -3.10 -2.20 -12.36
CA GLY A 61 -3.65 -0.88 -12.03
C GLY A 61 -4.96 -0.51 -12.73
N VAL A 62 -5.60 -1.46 -13.44
CA VAL A 62 -6.83 -1.23 -14.21
C VAL A 62 -7.95 -2.18 -13.75
N ARG A 63 -9.18 -1.66 -13.61
CA ARG A 63 -10.36 -2.48 -13.30
C ARG A 63 -10.70 -3.41 -14.45
N THR A 64 -10.94 -4.68 -14.15
CA THR A 64 -11.32 -5.67 -15.18
C THR A 64 -12.83 -5.82 -15.36
N GLY A 65 -13.64 -5.32 -14.41
CA GLY A 65 -15.09 -5.53 -14.37
C GLY A 65 -15.51 -6.91 -13.85
N ILE A 66 -14.56 -7.75 -13.45
CA ILE A 66 -14.81 -9.08 -12.90
C ILE A 66 -14.78 -9.01 -11.37
N LYS A 67 -15.66 -9.80 -10.73
CA LYS A 67 -15.62 -10.05 -9.30
C LYS A 67 -15.08 -11.43 -8.96
N VAL A 68 -14.28 -11.52 -7.91
CA VAL A 68 -13.68 -12.79 -7.44
C VAL A 68 -13.68 -12.87 -5.91
N SER A 69 -13.50 -14.07 -5.37
CA SER A 69 -13.17 -14.27 -3.95
C SER A 69 -11.67 -14.18 -3.70
N ILE A 70 -11.26 -13.98 -2.43
CA ILE A 70 -9.84 -14.01 -2.04
C ILE A 70 -9.21 -15.36 -2.43
N LYS A 71 -9.95 -16.47 -2.24
CA LYS A 71 -9.48 -17.82 -2.58
C LYS A 71 -9.17 -17.96 -4.06
N GLN A 72 -10.10 -17.55 -4.92
CA GLN A 72 -9.92 -17.59 -6.37
C GLN A 72 -8.70 -16.78 -6.80
N ALA A 73 -8.50 -15.58 -6.23
CA ALA A 73 -7.35 -14.75 -6.53
C ALA A 73 -6.02 -15.37 -6.07
N LEU A 74 -5.96 -15.87 -4.84
CA LEU A 74 -4.76 -16.54 -4.29
C LEU A 74 -4.36 -17.76 -5.11
N GLN A 75 -5.33 -18.51 -5.63
CA GLN A 75 -5.10 -19.72 -6.44
C GLN A 75 -4.93 -19.45 -7.94
N SER A 76 -5.17 -18.22 -8.41
CA SER A 76 -5.09 -17.87 -9.83
C SER A 76 -3.67 -17.81 -10.39
N ASP A 77 -2.66 -17.73 -9.51
CA ASP A 77 -1.27 -17.68 -9.89
C ASP A 77 -0.34 -18.14 -8.75
N ILE A 78 0.94 -18.32 -9.07
CA ILE A 78 1.99 -18.47 -8.08
C ILE A 78 2.49 -17.07 -7.74
N TRP A 79 1.98 -16.51 -6.65
CA TRP A 79 2.33 -15.18 -6.17
C TRP A 79 3.71 -15.15 -5.50
N ASP A 80 4.50 -14.12 -5.80
CA ASP A 80 5.77 -13.85 -5.10
C ASP A 80 5.49 -13.08 -3.80
N VAL A 81 4.57 -12.12 -3.85
CA VAL A 81 4.19 -11.28 -2.70
C VAL A 81 2.67 -11.14 -2.61
N VAL A 82 2.15 -11.26 -1.39
CA VAL A 82 0.80 -10.85 -1.02
C VAL A 82 0.89 -9.72 0.01
N THR A 83 0.24 -8.59 -0.24
CA THR A 83 0.22 -7.46 0.70
C THR A 83 -1.09 -7.37 1.46
N LEU A 84 -1.01 -7.10 2.76
CA LEU A 84 -2.15 -6.85 3.64
C LEU A 84 -2.11 -5.42 4.19
N GLN A 85 -3.28 -4.86 4.48
CA GLN A 85 -3.42 -3.53 5.11
C GLN A 85 -4.75 -3.41 5.86
N GLN A 86 -4.85 -2.39 6.71
CA GLN A 86 -6.10 -2.00 7.36
C GLN A 86 -6.83 -0.90 6.56
N ALA A 87 -8.13 -0.73 6.81
CA ALA A 87 -8.86 0.47 6.38
C ALA A 87 -8.28 1.72 7.07
N SER A 88 -8.15 2.82 6.34
CA SER A 88 -7.41 3.99 6.80
C SER A 88 -7.96 4.59 8.11
N SER A 89 -9.28 4.60 8.30
CA SER A 89 -9.93 5.09 9.52
C SER A 89 -9.71 4.20 10.75
N LEU A 90 -9.25 2.97 10.56
CA LEU A 90 -8.94 2.02 11.62
C LEU A 90 -7.43 1.76 11.74
N SER A 91 -6.63 2.29 10.81
CA SER A 91 -5.20 1.98 10.70
C SER A 91 -4.38 2.42 11.91
N VAL A 92 -4.88 3.39 12.68
CA VAL A 92 -4.24 3.93 13.89
C VAL A 92 -4.40 3.04 15.12
N ASP A 93 -5.38 2.14 15.14
CA ASP A 93 -5.70 1.32 16.31
C ASP A 93 -5.39 -0.15 16.05
N TYR A 94 -4.29 -0.63 16.64
CA TYR A 94 -3.85 -2.02 16.53
C TYR A 94 -4.93 -3.03 16.98
N ASN A 95 -5.82 -2.67 17.91
CA ASN A 95 -6.88 -3.56 18.37
C ASN A 95 -7.87 -3.93 17.26
N THR A 96 -7.96 -3.13 16.21
CA THR A 96 -8.82 -3.42 15.04
C THR A 96 -8.21 -4.43 14.08
N TYR A 97 -6.92 -4.76 14.26
CA TYR A 97 -6.21 -5.69 13.40
C TYR A 97 -6.49 -7.13 13.82
N GLN A 98 -6.50 -7.42 15.12
CA GLN A 98 -6.71 -8.78 15.64
C GLN A 98 -8.17 -9.08 15.99
N PRO A 99 -8.63 -10.33 15.86
CA PRO A 99 -7.90 -11.52 15.38
C PRO A 99 -7.83 -11.64 13.84
N TYR A 100 -8.34 -10.64 13.12
CA TYR A 100 -8.58 -10.72 11.68
C TYR A 100 -7.29 -10.86 10.88
N LEU A 101 -6.25 -10.09 11.22
CA LEU A 101 -4.97 -10.08 10.51
C LEU A 101 -4.32 -11.47 10.52
N ASN A 102 -4.20 -12.10 11.69
CA ASN A 102 -3.59 -13.43 11.80
C ASN A 102 -4.37 -14.45 10.97
N THR A 103 -5.70 -14.41 11.04
CA THR A 103 -6.53 -15.33 10.26
C THR A 103 -6.34 -15.14 8.75
N ILE A 104 -6.24 -13.88 8.29
CA ILE A 104 -6.01 -13.59 6.87
C ILE A 104 -4.62 -14.04 6.44
N ALA A 105 -3.59 -13.82 7.28
CA ALA A 105 -2.22 -14.26 7.01
C ALA A 105 -2.12 -15.79 6.91
N ASP A 106 -2.73 -16.52 7.85
CA ASP A 106 -2.83 -17.98 7.80
C ASP A 106 -3.54 -18.47 6.53
N TYR A 107 -4.62 -17.78 6.14
CA TYR A 107 -5.34 -18.09 4.91
C TYR A 107 -4.47 -17.92 3.66
N VAL A 108 -3.65 -16.86 3.62
CA VAL A 108 -2.67 -16.64 2.55
C VAL A 108 -1.63 -17.76 2.55
N HIS A 109 -1.09 -18.16 3.70
CA HIS A 109 -0.13 -19.26 3.79
C HIS A 109 -0.71 -20.59 3.29
N ILE A 110 -1.98 -20.86 3.54
CA ILE A 110 -2.66 -22.08 3.07
C ILE A 110 -2.85 -22.06 1.56
N HIS A 111 -3.33 -20.94 0.99
CA HIS A 111 -3.77 -20.88 -0.40
C HIS A 111 -2.71 -20.36 -1.39
N ALA A 112 -1.67 -19.69 -0.90
CA ALA A 112 -0.52 -19.21 -1.68
C ALA A 112 0.80 -19.42 -0.90
N PRO A 113 1.18 -20.67 -0.59
CA PRO A 113 2.27 -21.00 0.35
C PRO A 113 3.66 -20.51 -0.08
N LYS A 114 3.85 -20.15 -1.36
CA LYS A 114 5.10 -19.59 -1.88
C LYS A 114 5.18 -18.07 -1.75
N ALA A 115 4.06 -17.40 -1.48
CA ALA A 115 4.03 -15.96 -1.39
C ALA A 115 4.61 -15.50 -0.07
N LYS A 116 5.48 -14.49 -0.14
CA LYS A 116 5.85 -13.69 1.01
C LYS A 116 4.70 -12.76 1.36
N ILE A 117 4.37 -12.67 2.64
CA ILE A 117 3.43 -11.66 3.12
C ILE A 117 4.22 -10.37 3.41
N MET A 118 3.67 -9.22 3.01
CA MET A 118 4.18 -7.90 3.40
C MET A 118 3.03 -7.02 3.91
N ILE A 119 3.33 -6.09 4.81
CA ILE A 119 2.35 -5.12 5.30
C ILE A 119 2.47 -3.83 4.50
N HIS A 120 1.38 -3.36 3.92
CA HIS A 120 1.31 -2.02 3.32
C HIS A 120 0.95 -0.99 4.39
N GLN A 121 1.96 -0.28 4.90
CA GLN A 121 1.76 0.84 5.83
C GLN A 121 1.21 2.04 5.05
N THR A 122 -0.06 2.35 5.28
CA THR A 122 -0.77 3.48 4.66
C THR A 122 -0.31 4.83 5.21
N TRP A 123 -0.96 5.92 4.82
CA TRP A 123 -0.57 7.29 5.17
C TRP A 123 -1.60 8.02 6.04
N ALA A 124 -1.15 9.08 6.71
CA ALA A 124 -2.01 9.99 7.45
C ALA A 124 -2.84 10.89 6.51
N TYR A 125 -3.92 11.42 7.06
CA TYR A 125 -4.82 12.31 6.33
C TYR A 125 -4.24 13.71 6.17
N GLU A 126 -4.80 14.45 5.22
CA GLU A 126 -4.37 15.80 4.87
C GLU A 126 -4.45 16.74 6.07
N GLN A 127 -3.37 17.50 6.27
CA GLN A 127 -3.23 18.46 7.35
C GLN A 127 -4.40 19.46 7.36
N ASN A 128 -4.93 19.76 8.55
CA ASN A 128 -6.05 20.67 8.78
C ASN A 128 -7.38 20.29 8.12
N SER A 129 -7.50 19.07 7.57
CA SER A 129 -8.76 18.60 7.03
C SER A 129 -9.77 18.32 8.15
N LYS A 130 -11.06 18.56 7.86
CA LYS A 130 -12.16 18.17 8.76
C LYS A 130 -12.08 16.69 9.15
N ARG A 131 -11.71 15.83 8.19
CA ARG A 131 -11.59 14.39 8.43
C ARG A 131 -10.47 14.07 9.41
N LEU A 132 -9.33 14.75 9.33
CA LEU A 132 -8.24 14.59 10.32
C LEU A 132 -8.65 15.12 11.70
N ASN A 133 -9.14 16.37 11.77
CA ASN A 133 -9.32 17.06 13.07
C ASN A 133 -10.64 16.77 13.78
N GLU A 134 -11.74 16.61 13.05
CA GLU A 134 -13.07 16.41 13.63
C GLU A 134 -13.48 14.94 13.64
N GLU A 135 -13.26 14.21 12.54
CA GLU A 135 -13.66 12.80 12.43
C GLU A 135 -12.67 11.88 13.15
N MET A 136 -11.37 12.01 12.82
CA MET A 136 -10.30 11.20 13.43
C MET A 136 -9.78 11.78 14.74
N LYS A 137 -10.12 13.03 15.08
CA LYS A 137 -9.76 13.71 16.33
C LYS A 137 -8.25 13.86 16.58
N TYR A 138 -7.44 13.88 15.53
CA TYR A 138 -6.02 14.20 15.63
C TYR A 138 -5.80 15.70 15.48
N LYS A 139 -4.81 16.25 16.17
CA LYS A 139 -4.46 17.66 16.00
C LYS A 139 -3.79 17.94 14.66
N ASP A 140 -2.91 17.03 14.24
CA ASP A 140 -2.15 17.15 13.01
C ASP A 140 -1.79 15.78 12.43
N GLN A 141 -1.25 15.80 11.21
CA GLN A 141 -0.94 14.57 10.48
C GLN A 141 0.23 13.79 11.10
N ILE A 142 1.10 14.45 11.88
CA ILE A 142 2.28 13.83 12.49
C ILE A 142 1.81 12.90 13.61
N GLU A 143 0.86 13.36 14.43
CA GLU A 143 0.24 12.53 15.47
C GLU A 143 -0.46 11.30 14.87
N MET A 144 -1.31 11.49 13.84
CA MET A 144 -1.99 10.37 13.19
C MET A 144 -0.99 9.38 12.56
N PHE A 145 0.07 9.88 11.92
CA PHE A 145 1.09 9.03 11.32
C PHE A 145 1.85 8.22 12.36
N ALA A 146 2.18 8.81 13.52
CA ALA A 146 2.87 8.08 14.58
C ALA A 146 2.06 6.87 15.07
N ASP A 147 0.75 7.05 15.29
CA ASP A 147 -0.13 5.98 15.74
C ASP A 147 -0.30 4.87 14.69
N LEU A 148 -0.60 5.24 13.43
CA LEU A 148 -0.73 4.22 12.38
C LEU A 148 0.60 3.51 12.11
N LYS A 149 1.74 4.21 12.17
CA LYS A 149 3.07 3.60 12.01
C LYS A 149 3.32 2.55 13.10
N SER A 150 3.05 2.90 14.36
CA SER A 150 3.17 1.99 15.50
C SER A 150 2.26 0.76 15.34
N ALA A 151 0.99 0.96 14.95
CA ALA A 151 0.05 -0.12 14.73
C ALA A 151 0.50 -1.08 13.60
N TYR A 152 1.02 -0.55 12.49
CA TYR A 152 1.56 -1.38 11.40
C TYR A 152 2.86 -2.10 11.78
N GLU A 153 3.74 -1.49 12.56
CA GLU A 153 4.94 -2.14 13.09
C GLU A 153 4.58 -3.31 14.02
N GLN A 154 3.57 -3.14 14.88
CA GLN A 154 3.07 -4.22 15.72
C GLN A 154 2.41 -5.33 14.88
N ALA A 155 1.57 -4.96 13.90
CA ALA A 155 0.96 -5.89 12.97
C ALA A 155 1.97 -6.74 12.21
N ALA A 156 3.06 -6.12 11.72
CA ALA A 156 4.13 -6.80 11.02
C ALA A 156 4.86 -7.81 11.92
N LYS A 157 5.12 -7.46 13.18
CA LYS A 157 5.72 -8.36 14.19
C LYS A 157 4.84 -9.58 14.43
N ASP A 158 3.53 -9.36 14.64
CA ASP A 158 2.61 -10.41 15.08
C ASP A 158 2.28 -11.45 14.00
N ILE A 159 2.50 -11.15 12.72
CA ILE A 159 2.41 -12.13 11.62
C ILE A 159 3.77 -12.67 11.17
N GLY A 160 4.78 -12.63 12.05
CA GLY A 160 6.07 -13.27 11.83
C GLY A 160 7.20 -12.32 11.41
N ASN A 161 7.18 -11.08 11.90
CA ASN A 161 8.15 -10.03 11.56
C ASN A 161 8.28 -9.82 10.04
N VAL A 162 7.14 -9.71 9.35
CA VAL A 162 7.13 -9.50 7.90
C VAL A 162 7.59 -8.10 7.52
N GLU A 163 8.08 -7.94 6.30
CA GLU A 163 8.51 -6.63 5.80
C GLU A 163 7.34 -5.67 5.57
N ILE A 164 7.62 -4.38 5.77
CA ILE A 164 6.67 -3.28 5.59
C ILE A 164 6.99 -2.53 4.30
N ILE A 165 5.97 -2.20 3.51
CA ILE A 165 6.03 -1.21 2.43
C ILE A 165 5.63 0.16 3.02
N PRO A 166 6.57 1.09 3.26
CA PRO A 166 6.37 2.30 4.07
C PRO A 166 5.81 3.47 3.25
N SER A 167 4.59 3.30 2.75
CA SER A 167 3.93 4.33 1.94
C SER A 167 3.62 5.59 2.74
N GLY A 168 3.21 5.44 4.00
CA GLY A 168 3.01 6.56 4.92
C GLY A 168 4.26 7.39 5.17
N GLU A 169 5.40 6.76 5.43
CA GLU A 169 6.67 7.46 5.60
C GLU A 169 7.07 8.22 4.33
N THR A 170 6.85 7.61 3.16
CA THR A 170 7.11 8.27 1.87
C THR A 170 6.27 9.54 1.74
N PHE A 171 4.99 9.51 2.14
CA PHE A 171 4.14 10.71 2.16
C PHE A 171 4.64 11.79 3.10
N GLN A 172 5.07 11.44 4.32
CA GLN A 172 5.68 12.40 5.24
C GLN A 172 6.90 13.08 4.62
N ASN A 173 7.73 12.32 3.90
CA ASN A 173 8.89 12.84 3.20
C ASN A 173 8.51 13.78 2.03
N LEU A 174 7.47 13.47 1.24
CA LEU A 174 6.99 14.38 0.18
C LEU A 174 6.55 15.73 0.75
N ILE A 175 5.79 15.73 1.85
CA ILE A 175 5.32 16.95 2.52
C ILE A 175 6.52 17.76 3.01
N LYS A 176 7.48 17.10 3.68
CA LYS A 176 8.69 17.75 4.17
C LYS A 176 9.54 18.35 3.05
N SER A 177 9.50 17.74 1.86
CA SER A 177 10.17 18.24 0.65
C SER A 177 9.38 19.32 -0.10
N GLY A 178 8.24 19.76 0.44
CA GLY A 178 7.49 20.92 -0.07
C GLY A 178 6.42 20.58 -1.12
N ILE A 179 6.04 19.31 -1.29
CA ILE A 179 4.91 18.95 -2.16
C ILE A 179 3.61 19.15 -1.39
N GLU A 180 2.85 20.19 -1.76
CA GLU A 180 1.63 20.56 -1.03
C GLU A 180 0.42 19.67 -1.36
N LYS A 181 0.26 19.25 -2.63
CA LYS A 181 -0.95 18.56 -3.10
C LYS A 181 -0.73 17.06 -3.33
N ILE A 182 -0.56 16.32 -2.24
CA ILE A 182 -0.40 14.86 -2.28
C ILE A 182 -1.68 14.08 -1.96
N HIS A 183 -2.77 14.77 -1.59
CA HIS A 183 -4.10 14.20 -1.40
C HIS A 183 -5.08 14.79 -2.41
N ARG A 184 -6.09 14.01 -2.86
CA ARG A 184 -7.15 14.50 -3.77
C ARG A 184 -8.46 14.89 -3.07
N ASP A 185 -8.72 14.27 -1.93
CA ASP A 185 -10.00 14.37 -1.22
C ASP A 185 -9.81 14.25 0.29
N THR A 186 -8.74 14.87 0.80
CA THR A 186 -8.31 14.90 2.22
C THR A 186 -7.72 13.62 2.80
N PHE A 187 -7.79 12.48 2.11
CA PHE A 187 -7.21 11.25 2.63
C PHE A 187 -6.73 10.27 1.57
N HIS A 188 -7.31 10.25 0.36
CA HIS A 188 -6.70 9.47 -0.70
C HIS A 188 -5.59 10.24 -1.39
N SER A 189 -4.69 9.50 -2.05
CA SER A 189 -3.56 10.06 -2.78
C SER A 189 -4.01 10.95 -3.95
N SER A 190 -3.24 12.00 -4.27
CA SER A 190 -3.42 12.73 -5.53
C SER A 190 -3.22 11.80 -6.73
N PHE A 191 -3.96 12.02 -7.81
CA PHE A 191 -3.85 11.13 -8.96
C PHE A 191 -2.51 11.29 -9.69
N GLY A 192 -1.80 12.40 -9.51
CA GLY A 192 -0.45 12.62 -10.04
C GLY A 192 0.67 12.12 -9.11
N VAL A 193 1.38 13.07 -8.50
CA VAL A 193 2.62 12.82 -7.75
C VAL A 193 2.45 11.87 -6.55
N GLY A 194 1.29 11.89 -5.89
CA GLY A 194 1.02 11.00 -4.77
C GLY A 194 1.09 9.52 -5.20
N ARG A 195 0.28 9.13 -6.20
CA ARG A 195 0.29 7.77 -6.76
C ARG A 195 1.66 7.39 -7.31
N LEU A 196 2.38 8.34 -7.91
CA LEU A 196 3.74 8.11 -8.41
C LEU A 196 4.72 7.73 -7.29
N ALA A 197 4.73 8.49 -6.20
CA ALA A 197 5.59 8.20 -5.06
C ALA A 197 5.24 6.87 -4.40
N LEU A 198 3.94 6.53 -4.28
CA LEU A 198 3.49 5.23 -3.77
C LEU A 198 3.98 4.09 -4.67
N GLY A 199 3.85 4.24 -5.99
CA GLY A 199 4.34 3.26 -6.95
C GLY A 199 5.85 3.06 -6.84
N TYR A 200 6.63 4.13 -6.62
CA TYR A 200 8.07 4.04 -6.44
C TYR A 200 8.48 3.33 -5.15
N ILE A 201 7.87 3.64 -4.01
CA ILE A 201 8.23 2.95 -2.76
C ILE A 201 7.84 1.48 -2.80
N TRP A 202 6.69 1.14 -3.40
CA TRP A 202 6.32 -0.24 -3.66
C TRP A 202 7.34 -0.92 -4.58
N TYR A 203 7.69 -0.28 -5.69
CA TYR A 203 8.68 -0.81 -6.65
C TYR A 203 10.01 -1.13 -5.97
N GLU A 204 10.54 -0.19 -5.19
CA GLU A 204 11.78 -0.41 -4.47
C GLU A 204 11.61 -1.56 -3.47
N MET A 205 10.65 -1.50 -2.55
CA MET A 205 10.52 -2.53 -1.51
C MET A 205 10.30 -3.94 -2.08
N LEU A 206 9.61 -4.06 -3.21
CA LEU A 206 9.37 -5.35 -3.87
C LEU A 206 10.60 -5.88 -4.62
N THR A 207 11.32 -5.02 -5.33
CA THR A 207 12.36 -5.47 -6.28
C THR A 207 13.79 -5.37 -5.74
N GLY A 208 14.01 -4.61 -4.67
CA GLY A 208 15.36 -4.27 -4.22
C GLY A 208 16.05 -3.20 -5.06
N LYS A 209 15.52 -2.86 -6.24
CA LYS A 209 16.10 -1.88 -7.16
C LYS A 209 15.78 -0.45 -6.74
N SER A 210 16.57 0.50 -7.25
CA SER A 210 16.33 1.92 -7.05
C SER A 210 15.36 2.46 -8.10
N CYS A 211 14.46 3.36 -7.70
CA CYS A 211 13.57 4.07 -8.62
C CYS A 211 14.21 5.35 -9.18
N ILE A 212 15.40 5.75 -8.73
CA ILE A 212 16.11 6.93 -9.23
C ILE A 212 16.37 6.76 -10.73
N GLY A 213 15.93 7.72 -11.54
CA GLY A 213 16.10 7.70 -12.99
C GLY A 213 15.08 6.84 -13.74
N ASN A 214 14.06 6.30 -13.06
CA ASN A 214 12.94 5.63 -13.73
C ASN A 214 12.22 6.60 -14.69
N THR A 215 11.83 6.11 -15.86
CA THR A 215 11.33 6.94 -16.97
C THR A 215 9.82 6.87 -17.18
N PHE A 216 9.06 6.28 -16.25
CA PHE A 216 7.61 6.20 -16.34
C PHE A 216 6.95 7.59 -16.42
N ASN A 217 5.98 7.76 -17.33
CA ASN A 217 5.35 9.06 -17.64
C ASN A 217 3.86 9.01 -18.01
N GLU A 218 3.17 7.88 -17.80
CA GLU A 218 1.74 7.71 -18.10
C GLU A 218 0.88 8.05 -16.87
N PHE A 219 0.74 9.34 -16.58
CA PHE A 219 0.03 9.81 -15.37
C PHE A 219 -1.45 10.15 -15.63
N ASP A 220 -2.32 9.87 -14.64
CA ASP A 220 -3.72 10.27 -14.59
C ASP A 220 -3.89 11.79 -14.38
N GLU A 221 -2.92 12.43 -13.72
CA GLU A 221 -2.79 13.90 -13.59
C GLU A 221 -1.34 14.30 -13.87
N SER A 222 -1.13 15.50 -14.41
CA SER A 222 0.22 16.00 -14.75
C SER A 222 1.15 16.01 -13.53
N VAL A 223 2.37 15.50 -13.71
CA VAL A 223 3.45 15.58 -12.72
C VAL A 223 4.61 16.32 -13.33
N SER A 224 5.09 17.37 -12.66
CA SER A 224 6.26 18.14 -13.12
C SER A 224 7.56 17.35 -12.95
N CYS A 225 8.59 17.69 -13.71
CA CYS A 225 9.91 17.06 -13.56
C CYS A 225 10.48 17.21 -12.13
N SER A 226 10.22 18.34 -11.48
CA SER A 226 10.61 18.57 -10.08
C SER A 226 9.88 17.63 -9.12
N GLU A 227 8.56 17.47 -9.27
CA GLU A 227 7.77 16.55 -8.45
C GLU A 227 8.19 15.09 -8.66
N MET A 228 8.45 14.69 -9.91
CA MET A 228 8.96 13.35 -10.21
C MET A 228 10.30 13.10 -9.50
N THR A 229 11.22 14.06 -9.59
CA THR A 229 12.55 13.97 -8.95
C THR A 229 12.42 13.85 -7.45
N ILE A 230 11.61 14.72 -6.82
CA ILE A 230 11.35 14.67 -5.37
C ILE A 230 10.73 13.32 -4.99
N ALA A 231 9.72 12.85 -5.72
CA ALA A 231 9.07 11.57 -5.46
C ALA A 231 10.04 10.38 -5.52
N GLN A 232 10.93 10.35 -6.51
CA GLN A 232 11.98 9.34 -6.62
C GLN A 232 12.93 9.37 -5.40
N HIS A 233 13.40 10.56 -5.02
CA HIS A 233 14.30 10.70 -3.87
C HIS A 233 13.63 10.32 -2.55
N CYS A 234 12.42 10.80 -2.29
CA CYS A 234 11.67 10.46 -1.08
C CYS A 234 11.42 8.95 -0.96
N ALA A 235 10.99 8.30 -2.04
CA ALA A 235 10.79 6.85 -2.05
C ALA A 235 12.10 6.08 -1.83
N ASN A 236 13.19 6.49 -2.52
CA ASN A 236 14.49 5.82 -2.41
C ASN A 236 15.11 5.95 -1.01
N GLU A 237 15.05 7.14 -0.41
CA GLU A 237 15.54 7.36 0.95
C GLU A 237 14.73 6.55 1.97
N THR A 238 13.41 6.53 1.82
CA THR A 238 12.51 5.74 2.66
C THR A 238 12.83 4.24 2.54
N ALA A 239 12.97 3.72 1.32
CA ALA A 239 13.29 2.30 1.09
C ALA A 239 14.62 1.92 1.75
N LYS A 240 15.65 2.78 1.65
CA LYS A 240 16.94 2.58 2.31
C LYS A 240 16.82 2.56 3.83
N MET A 241 15.95 3.38 4.42
CA MET A 241 15.73 3.39 5.87
C MET A 241 15.14 2.05 6.32
N TYR A 242 14.07 1.59 5.68
CA TYR A 242 13.38 0.36 6.11
C TYR A 242 14.22 -0.90 5.87
N ARG A 243 14.93 -1.01 4.75
CA ARG A 243 15.83 -2.16 4.49
C ARG A 243 17.06 -2.24 5.40
N LYS A 244 17.48 -1.12 6.01
CA LYS A 244 18.63 -1.11 6.93
C LYS A 244 18.26 -1.64 8.31
N VAL A 245 17.00 -1.49 8.72
CA VAL A 245 16.52 -1.95 10.03
C VAL A 245 16.50 -3.49 10.10
N ASP A 246 16.20 -4.17 8.99
CA ASP A 246 16.16 -5.65 8.91
C ASP A 246 17.53 -6.34 8.97
N LYS A 247 18.65 -5.61 8.91
CA LYS A 247 20.01 -6.19 8.97
C LYS A 247 20.60 -6.26 10.37
N ASN A 248 19.89 -5.79 11.39
CA ASN A 248 20.37 -5.71 12.77
C ASN A 248 19.60 -6.61 13.75
N VAL A 249 18.90 -7.64 13.25
CA VAL A 249 18.28 -8.69 14.08
C VAL A 249 19.00 -10.02 13.85
#